data_AF-D2TSW7-F1
#
_entry.id   AF-D2TSW7-F1
#
_cell.length_a   1.000
_cell.length_b   1.000
_cell.length_c   1.000
_cell.angle_alpha   90.00
_cell.angle_beta   90.00
_cell.angle_gamma   90.00
#
_symmetry.space_group_name_H-M   'P 1'
#
loop_
_entity.id
_entity.type
_entity.pdbx_description
1 polymer ?
#
loop_
_entity_poly.entity_id
_entity_poly.type
_entity_poly.pdbx_seq_one_letter_code
_entity_poly.pdbx_strand_id
1 'polypeptide(L)'
;MISLPAGSRIWLVAGITDMRNGFNGLASKVQNVLKNDPFSGHLFIFRGRRGDQIKVLWADSDGLCLFTKRLELGRFVWPVTRDGKVHLTPAQLSMLLEGINWKHPKRTERAGIRI
;
A
#
# COMPACT_ATOMS: atom_id res chain seq x y z
N MET A 1 12.96 -5.22 12.34
CA MET A 1 11.64 -4.86 11.76
C MET A 1 11.62 -3.38 11.51
N ILE A 2 11.13 -2.92 10.36
CA ILE A 2 10.82 -1.49 10.17
C ILE A 2 9.57 -1.22 11.02
N SER A 3 9.72 -0.47 12.10
CA SER A 3 8.60 -0.05 12.93
C SER A 3 7.87 1.08 12.23
N LEU A 4 6.57 0.92 12.03
CA LEU A 4 5.71 2.00 11.54
C LEU A 4 5.32 2.91 12.71
N PRO A 5 5.20 4.23 12.50
CA PRO A 5 4.73 5.13 13.54
C PRO A 5 3.40 4.66 14.15
N ALA A 6 3.22 4.87 15.45
CA ALA A 6 1.95 4.55 16.11
C ALA A 6 0.82 5.38 15.48
N GLY A 7 -0.30 4.73 15.13
CA GLY A 7 -1.44 5.39 14.48
C GLY A 7 -1.29 5.63 12.98
N SER A 8 -0.24 5.11 12.33
CA SER A 8 -0.10 5.17 10.88
C SER A 8 -1.27 4.51 10.16
N ARG A 9 -1.91 5.27 9.26
CA ARG A 9 -2.89 4.74 8.33
C ARG A 9 -2.18 4.19 7.09
N ILE A 10 -2.75 3.13 6.52
CA ILE A 10 -2.23 2.49 5.31
C ILE A 10 -3.16 2.82 4.15
N TRP A 11 -2.65 3.55 3.17
CA TRP A 11 -3.42 4.01 2.02
C TRP A 11 -2.93 3.34 0.74
N LEU A 12 -3.82 2.58 0.11
CA LEU A 12 -3.64 2.07 -1.23
C LEU A 12 -4.12 3.11 -2.25
N VAL A 13 -3.20 3.71 -2.99
CA VAL A 13 -3.48 4.80 -3.93
C VAL A 13 -4.09 4.23 -5.21
N ALA A 14 -5.30 4.64 -5.55
CA ALA A 14 -5.98 4.14 -6.74
C ALA A 14 -5.31 4.61 -8.04
N GLY A 15 -5.70 3.98 -9.16
CA GLY A 15 -5.11 4.26 -10.46
C GLY A 15 -3.69 3.73 -10.62
N ILE A 16 -3.02 4.24 -11.66
CA ILE A 16 -1.68 3.81 -12.09
C ILE A 16 -0.67 4.89 -11.72
N THR A 17 0.52 4.46 -11.29
CA THR A 17 1.62 5.35 -10.96
C THR A 17 2.83 5.07 -11.84
N ASP A 18 3.46 6.14 -12.34
CA ASP A 18 4.75 6.04 -12.99
C ASP A 18 5.80 5.60 -11.96
N MET A 19 6.34 4.40 -12.14
CA MET A 19 7.29 3.80 -11.21
C MET A 19 8.71 4.33 -11.34
N ARG A 20 8.97 5.24 -12.29
CA ARG A 20 10.21 6.02 -12.38
C ARG A 20 10.31 7.06 -11.25
N ASN A 21 9.19 7.45 -10.66
CA ASN A 21 9.18 8.39 -9.53
C ASN A 21 9.88 7.79 -8.30
N GLY A 22 10.88 8.53 -7.78
CA GLY A 22 11.47 8.30 -6.47
C GLY A 22 10.72 9.05 -5.36
N PHE A 23 11.42 9.38 -4.27
CA PHE A 23 10.85 10.07 -3.10
C PHE A 23 10.03 11.32 -3.47
N ASN A 24 10.66 12.29 -4.15
CA ASN A 24 10.03 13.59 -4.45
C ASN A 24 8.82 13.47 -5.38
N GLY A 25 8.92 12.62 -6.42
CA GLY A 25 7.81 12.43 -7.36
C GLY A 25 6.60 11.76 -6.70
N LEU A 26 6.83 10.79 -5.82
CA LEU A 26 5.74 10.15 -5.08
C LEU A 26 5.18 11.06 -3.99
N ALA A 27 6.02 11.78 -3.25
CA ALA A 27 5.59 12.76 -2.24
C ALA A 27 4.75 13.88 -2.88
N SER A 28 5.18 14.39 -4.04
CA SER A 28 4.40 15.35 -4.83
C SER A 28 3.04 14.78 -5.23
N LYS A 29 2.94 13.49 -5.58
CA LYS A 29 1.66 12.84 -5.87
C LYS A 29 0.76 12.77 -4.64
N VAL A 30 1.31 12.44 -3.46
CA VAL A 30 0.56 12.46 -2.19
C VAL A 30 0.00 13.86 -1.91
N GLN A 31 0.85 14.89 -2.03
CA GLN A 31 0.47 16.26 -1.75
C GLN A 31 -0.54 16.82 -2.77
N ASN A 32 -0.24 16.71 -4.05
CA ASN A 32 -0.96 17.43 -5.08
C ASN A 32 -2.19 16.70 -5.60
N VAL A 33 -2.16 15.36 -5.64
CA VAL A 33 -3.27 14.54 -6.14
C VAL A 33 -4.16 14.08 -5.00
N LEU A 34 -3.59 13.54 -3.92
CA LEU A 34 -4.39 13.03 -2.79
C LEU A 34 -4.76 14.11 -1.77
N LYS A 35 -4.18 15.31 -1.89
CA LYS A 35 -4.35 16.41 -0.92
C LYS A 35 -4.05 15.95 0.52
N ASN A 36 -3.00 15.15 0.67
CA ASN A 36 -2.52 14.68 1.97
C ASN A 36 -1.09 15.13 2.22
N ASP A 37 -0.70 15.16 3.48
CA ASP A 37 0.69 15.43 3.86
C ASP A 37 1.56 14.16 3.66
N PRO A 38 2.58 14.20 2.79
CA PRO A 38 3.53 13.08 2.62
C PRO A 38 4.37 12.82 3.88
N PHE A 39 4.46 13.75 4.82
CA PHE A 39 5.22 13.63 6.07
C PHE A 39 4.37 13.20 7.28
N SER A 40 3.10 12.88 7.07
CA SER A 40 2.15 12.49 8.13
C SER A 40 2.45 11.16 8.84
N GLY A 41 3.53 10.47 8.49
CA GLY A 41 3.84 9.12 8.98
C GLY A 41 2.91 8.03 8.44
N HIS A 42 1.96 8.36 7.55
CA HIS A 42 1.11 7.39 6.89
C HIS A 42 1.83 6.67 5.74
N LEU A 43 1.38 5.45 5.44
CA LEU A 43 1.90 4.68 4.32
C LEU A 43 1.06 4.95 3.08
N PHE A 44 1.73 5.30 1.98
CA PHE A 44 1.11 5.47 0.68
C PHE A 44 1.67 4.43 -0.29
N ILE A 45 0.80 3.55 -0.76
CA ILE A 45 1.15 2.40 -1.60
C ILE A 45 0.69 2.67 -3.02
N PHE A 46 1.63 2.58 -3.95
CA PHE A 46 1.43 2.83 -5.37
C PHE A 46 1.67 1.56 -6.18
N ARG A 47 0.96 1.39 -7.30
CA ARG A 47 1.17 0.29 -8.26
C ARG A 47 1.46 0.78 -9.66
N GLY A 48 2.37 0.09 -10.33
CA GLY A 48 2.76 0.38 -11.70
C GLY A 48 1.74 -0.15 -12.72
N ARG A 49 1.84 0.29 -13.97
CA ARG A 49 0.91 -0.13 -15.04
C ARG A 49 0.95 -1.64 -15.32
N ARG A 50 2.15 -2.23 -15.32
CA ARG A 50 2.35 -3.68 -15.49
C ARG A 50 1.75 -4.47 -14.34
N GLY A 51 1.72 -3.85 -13.17
CA GLY A 51 0.97 -4.32 -12.02
C GLY A 51 1.64 -5.41 -11.20
N ASP A 52 2.86 -5.78 -11.57
CA ASP A 52 3.83 -6.65 -10.90
C ASP A 52 4.71 -5.90 -9.88
N GLN A 53 4.70 -4.57 -9.90
CA GLN A 53 5.50 -3.73 -9.01
C GLN A 53 4.65 -2.77 -8.16
N ILE A 54 5.02 -2.66 -6.89
CA ILE A 54 4.54 -1.63 -5.96
C ILE A 54 5.68 -0.81 -5.36
N LYS A 55 5.34 0.39 -4.90
CA LYS A 55 6.17 1.25 -4.06
C LYS A 55 5.37 1.68 -2.82
N VAL A 56 6.00 1.69 -1.65
CA VAL A 56 5.42 2.18 -0.39
C VAL A 56 6.25 3.35 0.09
N LEU A 57 5.63 4.52 0.20
CA LEU A 57 6.24 5.75 0.72
C LEU A 57 5.68 6.05 2.10
N TRP A 58 6.56 6.39 3.05
CA TRP A 58 6.18 6.96 4.36
C TRP A 58 7.29 7.87 4.87
N ALA A 59 6.98 8.73 5.82
CA ALA A 59 7.99 9.46 6.60
C ALA A 59 8.15 8.81 7.98
N ASP A 60 9.37 8.76 8.49
CA ASP A 60 9.68 8.50 9.90
C ASP A 60 10.13 9.80 10.59
N SER A 61 10.82 9.71 11.73
CA SER A 61 11.31 10.88 12.45
C SER A 61 12.39 11.66 11.69
N ASP A 62 13.14 10.99 10.82
CA ASP A 62 14.41 11.50 10.28
C ASP A 62 14.35 11.69 8.76
N GLY A 63 13.35 11.13 8.08
CA GLY A 63 13.15 11.38 6.66
C GLY A 63 12.08 10.55 5.97
N LEU A 64 12.12 10.60 4.63
CA LEU A 64 11.27 9.77 3.78
C LEU A 64 11.89 8.40 3.55
N CYS A 65 11.07 7.38 3.68
CA CYS A 65 11.38 6.00 3.40
C CYS A 65 10.61 5.50 2.18
N LEU A 66 11.27 4.66 1.37
CA LEU A 66 10.69 4.08 0.17
C LEU A 66 11.02 2.60 0.09
N PHE A 67 9.99 1.78 0.18
CA PHE A 67 10.08 0.35 -0.08
C PHE A 67 9.59 0.05 -1.50
N THR A 68 10.28 -0.85 -2.21
CA THR A 68 9.88 -1.32 -3.54
C THR A 68 9.81 -2.84 -3.55
N LYS A 69 8.71 -3.40 -4.07
CA LYS A 69 8.58 -4.83 -4.30
C LYS A 69 8.10 -5.11 -5.72
N ARG A 70 8.74 -6.09 -6.35
CA ARG A 70 8.31 -6.68 -7.62
C ARG A 70 7.99 -8.15 -7.40
N LEU A 71 6.88 -8.62 -7.96
CA LEU A 71 6.56 -10.04 -8.01
C LEU A 71 7.30 -10.66 -9.19
N GLU A 72 7.91 -11.82 -8.98
CA GLU A 72 8.51 -12.60 -10.07
C GLU A 72 7.44 -13.29 -10.92
N LEU A 73 6.26 -13.56 -10.34
CA LEU A 73 5.10 -14.09 -11.05
C LEU A 73 3.80 -13.40 -10.61
N GLY A 74 2.91 -13.16 -11.57
CA GLY A 74 1.58 -12.62 -11.30
C GLY A 74 1.56 -11.09 -11.15
N ARG A 75 0.48 -10.59 -10.53
CA ARG A 75 0.19 -9.15 -10.43
C ARG A 75 -0.52 -8.86 -9.12
N PHE A 76 -0.19 -7.73 -8.50
CA PHE A 76 -0.91 -7.25 -7.31
C PHE A 76 -2.38 -6.95 -7.62
N VAL A 77 -3.29 -7.33 -6.73
CA VAL A 77 -4.70 -6.93 -6.85
C VAL A 77 -4.83 -5.44 -6.52
N TRP A 78 -5.58 -4.68 -7.33
CA TRP A 78 -5.71 -3.23 -7.18
C TRP A 78 -7.17 -2.76 -7.25
N PRO A 79 -7.52 -1.60 -6.66
CA PRO A 79 -8.82 -0.97 -6.85
C PRO A 79 -9.07 -0.69 -8.35
N VAL A 80 -10.32 -0.82 -8.77
CA VAL A 80 -10.74 -0.53 -10.16
C VAL A 80 -10.89 0.97 -10.38
N THR A 81 -11.05 1.74 -9.30
CA THR A 81 -11.15 3.20 -9.35
C THR A 81 -9.89 3.83 -9.94
N ARG A 82 -10.07 4.89 -10.73
CA ARG A 82 -8.97 5.58 -11.43
C ARG A 82 -8.25 6.57 -10.51
N ASP A 83 -8.91 7.02 -9.45
CA ASP A 83 -8.47 8.06 -8.54
C ASP A 83 -8.92 7.78 -7.09
N GLY A 84 -8.35 8.54 -6.16
CA GLY A 84 -8.56 8.38 -4.73
C GLY A 84 -7.63 7.36 -4.06
N LYS A 85 -8.04 6.87 -2.89
CA LYS A 85 -7.28 5.92 -2.07
C LYS A 85 -8.20 5.04 -1.24
N VAL A 86 -7.77 3.82 -0.94
CA VAL A 86 -8.49 2.85 -0.10
C VAL A 86 -7.67 2.61 1.17
N HIS A 87 -8.35 2.59 2.31
CA HIS A 87 -7.71 2.24 3.58
C HIS A 87 -7.46 0.72 3.65
N LEU A 88 -6.26 0.31 4.06
CA LEU A 88 -5.94 -1.08 4.36
C LEU A 88 -5.69 -1.29 5.85
N THR A 89 -6.07 -2.48 6.32
CA THR A 89 -5.60 -2.98 7.61
C THR A 89 -4.16 -3.52 7.49
N PRO A 90 -3.42 -3.66 8.60
CA PRO A 90 -2.10 -4.31 8.58
C PRO A 90 -2.14 -5.73 7.99
N ALA A 91 -3.18 -6.51 8.27
CA ALA A 91 -3.34 -7.85 7.69
C ALA A 91 -3.51 -7.80 6.15
N GLN A 92 -4.26 -6.84 5.64
CA GLN A 92 -4.42 -6.63 4.20
C GLN A 92 -3.11 -6.15 3.54
N LEU A 93 -2.31 -5.34 4.24
CA LEU A 93 -0.97 -4.99 3.78
C LEU A 93 -0.10 -6.23 3.65
N SER A 94 -0.05 -7.10 4.66
CA SER A 94 0.74 -8.35 4.59
C SER A 94 0.29 -9.22 3.41
N MET A 95 -1.02 -9.44 3.25
CA MET A 95 -1.57 -10.17 2.10
C MET A 95 -1.16 -9.55 0.77
N LEU A 96 -1.31 -8.22 0.63
CA LEU A 96 -0.91 -7.49 -0.57
C LEU A 96 0.58 -7.70 -0.85
N LEU A 97 1.44 -7.56 0.17
CA LEU A 97 2.88 -7.74 0.03
C LEU A 97 3.23 -9.15 -0.42
N GLU A 98 2.48 -10.17 -0.02
CA GLU A 98 2.64 -11.56 -0.47
C GLU A 98 2.03 -11.83 -1.87
N GLY A 99 1.39 -10.85 -2.50
CA GLY A 99 0.69 -11.01 -3.78
C GLY A 99 -0.69 -11.66 -3.66
N ILE A 100 -1.20 -11.82 -2.43
CA ILE A 100 -2.51 -12.40 -2.12
C ILE A 100 -3.61 -11.33 -2.34
N ASN A 101 -4.80 -11.78 -2.73
CA ASN A 101 -5.96 -10.89 -2.89
C ASN A 101 -6.45 -10.35 -1.53
N TRP A 102 -6.12 -9.11 -1.24
CA TRP A 102 -6.47 -8.40 0.01
C TRP A 102 -7.94 -7.93 0.09
N LYS A 103 -8.69 -7.91 -1.02
CA LYS A 103 -10.08 -7.38 -1.05
C LYS A 103 -11.08 -8.31 -0.36
N HIS A 104 -10.86 -9.61 -0.48
CA HIS A 104 -11.77 -10.64 0.04
C HIS A 104 -10.98 -11.68 0.83
N PRO A 105 -10.43 -11.32 2.00
CA PRO A 105 -9.78 -12.29 2.86
C PRO A 105 -10.82 -13.30 3.33
N LYS A 106 -10.73 -14.56 2.87
CA LYS A 106 -11.55 -15.65 3.41
C LYS A 106 -10.99 -16.01 4.78
N ARG A 107 -11.70 -15.64 5.85
CA ARG A 107 -11.42 -16.20 7.19
C ARG A 107 -11.90 -17.63 7.20
N THR A 108 -11.02 -18.56 7.55
CA THR A 108 -11.44 -19.91 7.92
C THR A 108 -12.21 -19.79 9.23
N GLU A 109 -13.48 -20.19 9.24
CA GLU A 109 -14.23 -20.32 10.48
C GLU A 109 -13.54 -21.39 11.34
N ARG A 110 -13.31 -21.10 12.62
CA ARG A 110 -12.96 -22.18 13.54
C ARG A 110 -14.13 -23.14 13.55
N ALA A 111 -13.89 -24.41 13.22
CA ALA A 111 -14.87 -25.46 13.46
C ALA A 111 -15.27 -25.34 14.94
N GLY A 112 -16.47 -24.84 15.21
CA GLY A 112 -17.00 -24.81 16.55
C GLY A 112 -17.00 -26.23 17.05
N ILE A 113 -16.31 -26.48 18.17
CA ILE A 113 -16.50 -27.72 18.91
C ILE A 113 -17.99 -27.71 19.28
N ARG A 114 -18.77 -28.53 18.57
CA ARG A 114 -20.13 -28.87 18.99
C ARG A 114 -19.94 -29.73 20.24
N ILE A 115 -20.17 -29.14 21.40
CA ILE A 115 -20.38 -29.86 22.66
C ILE A 115 -21.88 -30.14 22.75
#